data_AF-A0A3L7JWW4-F1
#
_entry.id   AF-A0A3L7JWW4-F1
#
_cell.length_a   1.000
_cell.length_b   1.000
_cell.length_c   1.000
_cell.angle_alpha   90.00
_cell.angle_beta   90.00
_cell.angle_gamma   90.00
#
_symmetry.space_group_name_H-M   'P 1'
#
loop_
_entity.id
_entity.type
_entity.pdbx_description
1 polymer ?
#
loop_
_entity_poly.entity_id
_entity_poly.type
_entity_poly.pdbx_seq_one_letter_code
_entity_poly.pdbx_strand_id
1 'polypeptide(L)'
;MSNEFQFNIRTQFSFLVDDETLSCILAGIAAENPESVNLTGFMQTKLFNPDDCCERNTGCNIVRVVPGQIDSETIEDINRVEDVLNTLGVDYQMKAVIQIANIVPGVPGIVNAIFGALFCQVTVEAFYPGENTRLILDVKTEDLSKALAILEQPSPLPQCIKTCRPGSGENCDPCNPCDGVY
;
A
#
# COMPACT_ATOMS: atom_id res chain seq x y z
N MET A 1 -11.58 -11.17 24.94
CA MET A 1 -11.76 -9.97 24.11
C MET A 1 -11.04 -10.26 22.82
N SER A 2 -11.76 -10.37 21.70
CA SER A 2 -11.20 -10.83 20.43
C SER A 2 -10.61 -9.66 19.64
N ASN A 3 -9.38 -9.81 19.13
CA ASN A 3 -8.91 -8.98 18.03
C ASN A 3 -9.87 -9.16 16.85
N GLU A 4 -10.47 -8.06 16.40
CA GLU A 4 -11.42 -8.05 15.30
C GLU A 4 -10.72 -8.23 13.96
N PHE A 5 -9.47 -7.76 13.87
CA PHE A 5 -8.64 -7.85 12.69
C PHE A 5 -7.68 -9.04 12.76
N GLN A 6 -7.47 -9.66 11.61
CA GLN A 6 -6.40 -10.64 11.37
C GLN A 6 -5.37 -10.01 10.45
N PHE A 7 -4.10 -10.32 10.67
CA PHE A 7 -3.00 -9.70 9.95
C PHE A 7 -2.08 -10.75 9.35
N ASN A 8 -1.65 -10.51 8.11
CA ASN A 8 -0.54 -11.22 7.49
C ASN A 8 0.54 -10.21 7.11
N ILE A 9 1.80 -10.60 7.20
CA ILE A 9 2.91 -9.83 6.62
C ILE A 9 3.12 -10.35 5.21
N ARG A 10 3.19 -9.45 4.23
CA ARG A 10 3.30 -9.73 2.81
C ARG A 10 4.45 -8.95 2.18
N THR A 11 4.92 -9.41 1.02
CA THR A 11 5.95 -8.74 0.25
C THR A 11 5.30 -7.83 -0.80
N GLN A 12 5.66 -6.55 -0.80
CA GLN A 12 5.25 -5.57 -1.81
C GLN A 12 6.44 -5.21 -2.69
N PHE A 13 6.22 -5.19 -4.00
CA PHE A 13 7.11 -4.56 -4.97
C PHE A 13 6.55 -3.19 -5.34
N SER A 14 7.42 -2.18 -5.38
CA SER A 14 7.06 -0.81 -5.75
C SER A 14 8.01 -0.31 -6.84
N PHE A 15 7.48 0.21 -7.94
CA PHE A 15 8.29 0.63 -9.10
C PHE A 15 7.61 1.76 -9.88
N LEU A 16 8.40 2.44 -10.72
CA LEU A 16 7.92 3.49 -11.63
C LEU A 16 8.11 3.05 -13.08
N VAL A 17 7.04 3.08 -13.88
CA VAL A 17 7.04 2.62 -15.27
C VAL A 17 6.04 3.39 -16.13
N ASP A 18 6.28 3.47 -17.43
CA ASP A 18 5.27 3.90 -18.40
C ASP A 18 4.19 2.82 -18.63
N ASP A 19 3.17 3.13 -19.43
CA ASP A 19 2.05 2.22 -19.69
C ASP A 19 2.45 0.98 -20.49
N GLU A 20 3.36 1.14 -21.45
CA GLU A 20 3.85 0.05 -22.30
C GLU A 20 4.60 -0.98 -21.44
N THR A 21 5.51 -0.50 -20.61
CA THR A 21 6.29 -1.33 -19.69
C THR A 21 5.41 -1.97 -18.63
N LEU A 22 4.45 -1.24 -18.05
CA LEU A 22 3.48 -1.82 -17.11
C LEU A 22 2.68 -2.96 -17.74
N SER A 23 2.23 -2.79 -18.98
CA SER A 23 1.52 -3.85 -19.71
C SER A 23 2.41 -5.09 -19.89
N CYS A 24 3.68 -4.91 -20.22
CA CYS A 24 4.65 -6.01 -20.35
C CYS A 24 4.90 -6.71 -19.01
N ILE A 25 5.01 -5.97 -17.91
CA ILE A 25 5.18 -6.53 -16.56
C ILE A 25 3.98 -7.42 -16.21
N LEU A 26 2.76 -6.90 -16.33
CA LEU A 26 1.54 -7.64 -15.98
C LEU A 26 1.39 -8.90 -16.84
N ALA A 27 1.70 -8.81 -18.14
CA ALA A 27 1.71 -9.98 -19.01
C ALA A 27 2.77 -11.01 -18.60
N GLY A 28 3.97 -10.57 -18.20
CA GLY A 28 5.04 -11.44 -17.72
C GLY A 28 4.66 -12.17 -16.43
N ILE A 29 4.10 -11.46 -15.45
CA ILE A 29 3.65 -12.03 -14.18
C ILE A 29 2.53 -13.07 -14.41
N ALA A 30 1.58 -12.77 -15.31
CA ALA A 30 0.45 -13.64 -15.61
C ALA A 30 0.78 -14.80 -16.57
N ALA A 31 1.96 -14.85 -17.17
CA ALA A 31 2.27 -15.87 -18.17
C ALA A 31 2.35 -17.27 -17.55
N GLU A 32 1.76 -18.25 -18.23
CA GLU A 32 1.57 -19.63 -17.75
C GLU A 32 2.86 -20.47 -17.67
N ASN A 33 4.01 -19.93 -18.09
CA ASN A 33 5.29 -20.64 -18.08
C ASN A 33 6.37 -19.79 -17.36
N PRO A 34 6.94 -20.25 -16.23
CA PRO A 34 6.75 -21.58 -15.63
C PRO A 34 5.42 -21.77 -14.88
N GLU A 35 4.91 -20.76 -14.19
CA GLU A 35 3.56 -20.72 -13.59
C GLU A 35 3.07 -19.26 -13.52
N SER A 36 1.75 -19.05 -13.62
CA SER A 36 1.14 -17.74 -13.48
C SER A 36 1.07 -17.32 -12.01
N VAL A 37 1.39 -16.07 -11.71
CA VAL A 37 1.32 -15.53 -10.34
C VAL A 37 0.09 -14.65 -10.17
N ASN A 38 -0.66 -14.90 -9.10
CA ASN A 38 -1.78 -14.05 -8.68
C ASN A 38 -1.25 -12.76 -8.02
N LEU A 39 -1.99 -11.66 -8.17
CA LEU A 39 -1.71 -10.39 -7.50
C LEU A 39 -2.86 -10.06 -6.53
N THR A 40 -2.61 -10.20 -5.24
CA THR A 40 -3.62 -9.92 -4.20
C THR A 40 -3.70 -8.45 -3.81
N GLY A 41 -2.66 -7.68 -4.13
CA GLY A 41 -2.63 -6.24 -4.02
C GLY A 41 -2.14 -5.65 -5.34
N PHE A 42 -2.89 -4.70 -5.87
CA PHE A 42 -2.47 -3.89 -7.01
C PHE A 42 -2.94 -2.46 -6.81
N MET A 43 -2.00 -1.52 -6.83
CA MET A 43 -2.27 -0.09 -6.78
C MET A 43 -1.46 0.61 -7.85
N GLN A 44 -2.13 1.40 -8.67
CA GLN A 44 -1.52 2.26 -9.67
C GLN A 44 -1.94 3.71 -9.40
N THR A 45 -0.98 4.62 -9.40
CA THR A 45 -1.24 6.07 -9.39
C THR A 45 -0.50 6.72 -10.55
N LYS A 46 -1.21 7.52 -11.34
CA LYS A 46 -0.62 8.31 -12.41
C LYS A 46 0.07 9.54 -11.84
N LEU A 47 1.32 9.78 -12.22
CA LEU A 47 1.99 11.03 -11.95
C LEU A 47 1.47 12.10 -12.92
N PHE A 48 0.99 13.21 -12.36
CA PHE A 48 0.33 14.28 -13.11
C PHE A 48 1.30 15.15 -13.92
N ASN A 49 2.61 15.01 -13.71
CA ASN A 49 3.63 15.74 -14.45
C ASN A 49 4.42 14.80 -15.37
N PRO A 50 4.26 14.90 -16.70
CA PRO A 50 4.96 14.04 -17.66
C PRO A 50 6.48 14.16 -17.60
N ASP A 51 6.99 15.33 -17.18
CA ASP A 51 8.42 15.65 -17.18
C ASP A 51 9.19 15.00 -16.02
N ASP A 52 8.51 14.43 -15.01
CA ASP A 52 9.15 14.01 -13.76
C ASP A 52 9.78 12.60 -13.80
N CYS A 53 9.54 11.77 -14.82
CA CYS A 53 10.12 10.42 -14.85
C CYS A 53 9.99 9.60 -16.15
N CYS A 54 9.17 10.00 -17.14
CA CYS A 54 8.94 9.21 -18.36
C CYS A 54 9.31 10.05 -19.60
N GLU A 55 10.32 9.62 -20.35
CA GLU A 55 10.81 10.33 -21.56
C GLU A 55 9.75 10.46 -22.68
N ARG A 56 8.72 9.61 -22.62
CA ARG A 56 7.57 9.66 -23.50
C ARG A 56 6.45 10.36 -22.73
N ASN A 57 5.82 11.38 -23.31
CA ASN A 57 4.69 12.18 -22.77
C ASN A 57 3.43 11.36 -22.36
N THR A 58 3.56 10.08 -22.02
CA THR A 58 2.54 9.13 -21.60
C THR A 58 2.32 9.12 -20.08
N GLY A 59 3.14 9.84 -19.32
CA GLY A 59 3.10 9.90 -17.86
C GLY A 59 3.55 8.59 -17.21
N CYS A 60 4.21 8.69 -16.07
CA CYS A 60 4.63 7.49 -15.33
C CYS A 60 3.55 7.01 -14.36
N ASN A 61 3.59 5.71 -14.11
CA ASN A 61 2.81 5.02 -13.12
C ASN A 61 3.68 4.74 -11.90
N ILE A 62 3.25 5.17 -10.72
CA ILE A 62 3.72 4.61 -9.46
C ILE A 62 2.88 3.36 -9.21
N VAL A 63 3.52 2.20 -9.23
CA VAL A 63 2.86 0.90 -9.12
C VAL A 63 3.32 0.21 -7.83
N ARG A 64 2.36 -0.40 -7.13
CA ARG A 64 2.61 -1.31 -6.02
C ARG A 64 1.89 -2.62 -6.30
N VAL A 65 2.60 -3.74 -6.15
CA VAL A 65 2.04 -5.08 -6.31
C VAL A 65 2.40 -5.98 -5.14
N VAL A 66 1.46 -6.82 -4.73
CA VAL A 66 1.65 -7.86 -3.71
C VAL A 66 1.32 -9.20 -4.37
N PRO A 67 2.31 -10.08 -4.61
CA PRO A 67 2.09 -11.33 -5.30
C PRO A 67 1.62 -12.46 -4.36
N GLY A 68 1.13 -13.53 -4.96
CA GLY A 68 0.76 -14.77 -4.30
C GLY A 68 -0.75 -14.94 -4.13
N GLN A 69 -1.13 -15.91 -3.30
CA GLN A 69 -2.52 -16.19 -2.96
C GLN A 69 -3.04 -15.26 -1.86
N ILE A 70 -4.36 -15.24 -1.70
CA ILE A 70 -5.09 -14.39 -0.76
C ILE A 70 -4.39 -14.36 0.63
N ASP A 71 -4.10 -15.52 1.22
CA ASP A 71 -3.53 -15.64 2.57
C ASP A 71 -2.02 -15.90 2.63
N SER A 72 -1.39 -16.24 1.51
CA SER A 72 0.02 -16.64 1.48
C SER A 72 0.72 -16.22 0.20
N GLU A 73 2.02 -16.05 0.27
CA GLU A 73 2.90 -15.95 -0.89
C GLU A 73 3.97 -17.04 -0.78
N THR A 74 4.40 -17.58 -1.91
CA THR A 74 5.52 -18.49 -2.02
C THR A 74 6.77 -17.74 -2.46
N ILE A 75 7.94 -18.35 -2.28
CA ILE A 75 9.18 -17.79 -2.83
C ILE A 75 9.17 -17.78 -4.36
N GLU A 76 8.42 -18.69 -4.99
CA GLU A 76 8.25 -18.74 -6.45
C GLU A 76 7.43 -17.55 -6.96
N ASP A 77 6.36 -17.16 -6.23
CA ASP A 77 5.57 -15.96 -6.52
C ASP A 77 6.46 -14.70 -6.51
N ILE A 78 7.31 -14.57 -5.47
CA ILE A 78 8.22 -13.44 -5.30
C ILE A 78 9.28 -13.42 -6.40
N ASN A 79 9.96 -14.55 -6.62
CA ASN A 79 11.01 -14.68 -7.63
C ASN A 79 10.48 -14.39 -9.04
N ARG A 80 9.24 -14.78 -9.34
CA ARG A 80 8.64 -14.50 -10.65
C ARG A 80 8.48 -13.01 -10.90
N VAL A 81 8.00 -12.24 -9.91
CA VAL A 81 7.86 -10.78 -10.06
C VAL A 81 9.24 -10.14 -10.23
N GLU A 82 10.20 -10.56 -9.40
CA GLU A 82 11.60 -10.12 -9.49
C GLU A 82 12.21 -10.41 -10.87
N ASP A 83 12.07 -11.63 -11.39
CA ASP A 83 12.58 -12.04 -12.69
C ASP A 83 12.00 -11.20 -13.84
N VAL A 84 10.69 -10.92 -13.80
CA VAL A 84 10.01 -10.09 -14.80
C VAL A 84 10.54 -8.66 -14.78
N LEU A 85 10.65 -8.07 -13.59
CA LEU A 85 11.15 -6.70 -13.43
C LEU A 85 12.62 -6.59 -13.87
N ASN A 86 13.47 -7.54 -13.47
CA ASN A 86 14.88 -7.60 -13.86
C ASN A 86 15.05 -7.79 -15.37
N THR A 87 14.24 -8.66 -15.99
CA THR A 87 14.28 -8.91 -17.44
C THR A 87 13.94 -7.66 -18.24
N LEU A 88 13.03 -6.82 -17.73
CA LEU A 88 12.61 -5.57 -18.37
C LEU A 88 13.51 -4.38 -17.98
N GLY A 89 14.51 -4.58 -17.13
CA GLY A 89 15.41 -3.52 -16.66
C GLY A 89 14.71 -2.46 -15.80
N VAL A 90 13.69 -2.87 -15.04
CA VAL A 90 12.90 -1.98 -14.19
C VAL A 90 13.47 -1.97 -12.78
N ASP A 91 13.85 -0.79 -12.29
CA ASP A 91 14.23 -0.61 -10.89
C ASP A 91 13.01 -0.71 -9.98
N TYR A 92 13.14 -1.45 -8.87
CA TYR A 92 12.07 -1.63 -7.89
C TYR A 92 12.57 -1.62 -6.46
N GLN A 93 11.64 -1.38 -5.54
CA GLN A 93 11.82 -1.59 -4.11
C GLN A 93 10.95 -2.75 -3.64
N MET A 94 11.55 -3.68 -2.91
CA MET A 94 10.86 -4.77 -2.24
C MET A 94 10.80 -4.49 -0.74
N LYS A 95 9.62 -4.60 -0.11
CA LYS A 95 9.46 -4.41 1.33
C LYS A 95 8.31 -5.20 1.92
N ALA A 96 8.32 -5.38 3.23
CA ALA A 96 7.23 -5.98 3.98
C ALA A 96 6.08 -4.98 4.19
N VAL A 97 4.84 -5.43 4.01
CA VAL A 97 3.60 -4.67 4.23
C VAL A 97 2.63 -5.47 5.08
N ILE A 98 1.67 -4.79 5.71
CA ILE A 98 0.64 -5.42 6.55
C ILE A 98 -0.62 -5.61 5.71
N GLN A 99 -1.06 -6.86 5.56
CA GLN A 99 -2.37 -7.17 5.01
C GLN A 99 -3.36 -7.36 6.15
N ILE A 100 -4.39 -6.52 6.19
CA ILE A 100 -5.48 -6.56 7.15
C ILE A 100 -6.65 -7.33 6.52
N ALA A 101 -7.03 -8.43 7.16
CA ALA A 101 -8.14 -9.28 6.76
C ALA A 101 -9.41 -9.00 7.59
N ASN A 102 -10.52 -9.60 7.14
CA ASN A 102 -11.84 -9.54 7.77
C ASN A 102 -12.44 -8.13 7.89
N ILE A 103 -12.15 -7.26 6.92
CA ILE A 103 -12.82 -5.96 6.82
C ILE A 103 -14.27 -6.22 6.40
N VAL A 104 -15.21 -6.00 7.31
CA VAL A 104 -16.63 -6.20 7.04
C VAL A 104 -17.11 -5.14 6.02
N PRO A 105 -17.57 -5.54 4.81
CA PRO A 105 -18.04 -4.59 3.81
C PRO A 105 -19.27 -3.83 4.28
N GLY A 106 -19.40 -2.57 3.86
CA GLY A 106 -20.57 -1.75 4.16
C GLY A 106 -20.62 -1.18 5.57
N VAL A 107 -19.59 -1.41 6.41
CA VAL A 107 -19.46 -0.77 7.73
C VAL A 107 -18.64 0.52 7.59
N PRO A 108 -19.25 1.71 7.81
CA PRO A 108 -18.52 2.97 7.73
C PRO A 108 -17.46 3.10 8.82
N GLY A 109 -16.35 3.76 8.48
CA GLY A 109 -15.36 4.21 9.47
C GLY A 109 -14.22 3.25 9.77
N ILE A 110 -14.21 2.01 9.25
CA ILE A 110 -13.11 1.05 9.49
C ILE A 110 -11.76 1.62 9.02
N VAL A 111 -11.71 2.16 7.80
CA VAL A 111 -10.52 2.83 7.24
C VAL A 111 -10.03 3.96 8.16
N ASN A 112 -10.96 4.77 8.68
CA ASN A 112 -10.64 5.86 9.61
C ASN A 112 -10.21 5.35 11.00
N ALA A 113 -10.74 4.23 11.48
CA ALA A 113 -10.34 3.64 12.75
C ALA A 113 -8.90 3.11 12.68
N ILE A 114 -8.54 2.45 11.58
CA ILE A 114 -7.19 1.94 11.31
C ILE A 114 -6.22 3.10 11.13
N PHE A 115 -6.45 3.98 10.14
CA PHE A 115 -5.56 5.10 9.86
C PHE A 115 -5.47 6.07 11.05
N GLY A 116 -6.62 6.32 11.70
CA GLY A 116 -6.75 7.17 12.87
C GLY A 116 -5.95 6.70 14.09
N ALA A 117 -5.69 5.39 14.22
CA ALA A 117 -4.84 4.86 15.28
C ALA A 117 -3.34 5.00 14.98
N LEU A 118 -2.99 5.12 13.70
CA LEU A 118 -1.61 5.00 13.21
C LEU A 118 -0.94 6.35 12.93
N PHE A 119 -1.66 7.32 12.33
CA PHE A 119 -1.04 8.47 11.66
C PHE A 119 -0.13 9.35 12.54
N CYS A 120 -0.31 9.35 13.86
CA CYS A 120 0.52 10.15 14.77
C CYS A 120 1.69 9.36 15.38
N GLN A 121 1.78 8.07 15.10
CA GLN A 121 2.74 7.16 15.72
C GLN A 121 3.65 6.46 14.72
N VAL A 122 3.19 6.27 13.48
CA VAL A 122 3.93 5.62 12.40
C VAL A 122 3.78 6.40 11.10
N THR A 123 4.73 6.22 10.19
CA THR A 123 4.64 6.77 8.84
C THR A 123 3.91 5.80 7.92
N VAL A 124 2.69 6.13 7.54
CA VAL A 124 1.91 5.37 6.53
C VAL A 124 2.27 5.90 5.15
N GLU A 125 2.87 5.05 4.31
CA GLU A 125 3.32 5.41 2.96
C GLU A 125 2.23 5.13 1.90
N ALA A 126 1.44 4.08 2.09
CA ALA A 126 0.25 3.82 1.28
C ALA A 126 -0.79 3.01 2.06
N PHE A 127 -2.06 3.19 1.69
CA PHE A 127 -3.16 2.41 2.25
C PHE A 127 -4.19 2.16 1.15
N TYR A 128 -4.34 0.91 0.73
CA TYR A 128 -5.08 0.57 -0.48
C TYR A 128 -5.82 -0.78 -0.39
N PRO A 129 -6.86 -0.99 -1.22
CA PRO A 129 -7.59 -2.26 -1.25
C PRO A 129 -6.73 -3.41 -1.80
N GLY A 130 -6.88 -4.58 -1.19
CA GLY A 130 -6.48 -5.86 -1.74
C GLY A 130 -7.69 -6.72 -2.11
N GLU A 131 -7.43 -7.93 -2.60
CA GLU A 131 -8.47 -8.90 -2.94
C GLU A 131 -9.28 -9.37 -1.72
N ASN A 132 -10.50 -9.84 -1.98
CA ASN A 132 -11.38 -10.45 -0.98
C ASN A 132 -11.55 -9.60 0.29
N THR A 133 -11.85 -8.31 0.12
CA THR A 133 -12.13 -7.35 1.21
C THR A 133 -10.96 -7.14 2.16
N ARG A 134 -9.73 -7.20 1.63
CA ARG A 134 -8.52 -6.92 2.40
C ARG A 134 -8.08 -5.50 2.19
N LEU A 135 -7.34 -4.98 3.17
CA LEU A 135 -6.62 -3.73 3.04
C LEU A 135 -5.13 -4.02 3.14
N ILE A 136 -4.35 -3.44 2.25
CA ILE A 136 -2.90 -3.43 2.35
C ILE A 136 -2.48 -2.10 2.95
N LEU A 137 -1.72 -2.19 4.03
CA LEU A 137 -1.15 -1.08 4.75
C LEU A 137 0.36 -1.13 4.58
N ASP A 138 0.86 -0.13 3.87
CA ASP A 138 2.26 0.11 3.64
C ASP A 138 2.74 1.19 4.62
N VAL A 139 3.63 0.80 5.52
CA VAL A 139 4.29 1.68 6.49
C VAL A 139 5.79 1.65 6.27
N LYS A 140 6.50 2.68 6.75
CA LYS A 140 7.96 2.64 6.80
C LYS A 140 8.45 1.38 7.50
N THR A 141 9.50 0.76 6.95
CA THR A 141 10.04 -0.52 7.42
C THR A 141 10.38 -0.49 8.91
N GLU A 142 10.95 0.60 9.42
CA GLU A 142 11.27 0.78 10.83
C GLU A 142 10.03 0.85 11.75
N ASP A 143 8.87 1.21 11.22
CA ASP A 143 7.62 1.36 11.96
C ASP A 143 6.76 0.08 11.94
N LEU A 144 7.12 -0.95 11.17
CA LEU A 144 6.31 -2.16 10.96
C LEU A 144 5.89 -2.83 12.28
N SER A 145 6.84 -3.11 13.17
CA SER A 145 6.56 -3.73 14.47
C SER A 145 5.67 -2.85 15.36
N LYS A 146 5.83 -1.53 15.27
CA LYS A 146 5.01 -0.58 16.04
C LYS A 146 3.59 -0.51 15.50
N ALA A 147 3.43 -0.51 14.18
CA ALA A 147 2.12 -0.54 13.52
C ALA A 147 1.35 -1.81 13.91
N LEU A 148 2.00 -2.98 13.86
CA LEU A 148 1.38 -4.24 14.32
C LEU A 148 0.96 -4.17 15.79
N ALA A 149 1.84 -3.69 16.67
CA ALA A 149 1.52 -3.56 18.10
C ALA A 149 0.32 -2.61 18.37
N ILE A 150 0.08 -1.61 17.52
CA ILE A 150 -1.12 -0.75 17.61
C ILE A 150 -2.36 -1.51 17.12
N LEU A 151 -2.24 -2.20 15.99
CA LEU A 151 -3.34 -2.89 15.33
C LEU A 151 -3.79 -4.16 16.08
N GLU A 152 -2.90 -4.78 16.85
CA GLU A 152 -3.18 -5.95 17.70
C GLU A 152 -3.88 -5.58 19.02
N GLN A 153 -4.14 -4.30 19.28
CA GLN A 153 -4.87 -3.89 20.49
C GLN A 153 -6.35 -4.24 20.39
N PRO A 154 -7.01 -4.49 21.54
CA PRO A 154 -8.45 -4.74 21.56
C PRO A 154 -9.25 -3.60 20.94
N SER A 155 -10.30 -3.95 20.18
CA SER A 155 -11.26 -2.98 19.65
C SER A 155 -12.06 -2.32 20.79
N PRO A 156 -12.33 -1.00 20.75
CA PRO A 156 -11.94 -0.07 19.69
C PRO A 156 -10.46 0.34 19.77
N LEU A 157 -9.80 0.43 18.61
CA LEU A 157 -8.41 0.86 18.52
C LEU A 157 -8.22 2.27 19.11
N PRO A 158 -7.14 2.52 19.87
CA PRO A 158 -6.85 3.85 20.40
C PRO A 158 -6.67 4.84 19.26
N GLN A 159 -7.41 5.95 19.31
CA GLN A 159 -7.36 6.97 18.25
C GLN A 159 -6.33 8.04 18.60
N CYS A 160 -5.49 8.40 17.63
CA CYS A 160 -4.69 9.61 17.71
C CYS A 160 -5.59 10.84 17.79
N ILE A 161 -5.13 11.86 18.52
CA ILE A 161 -5.82 13.15 18.63
C ILE A 161 -5.77 13.86 17.27
N LYS A 162 -6.94 14.17 16.71
CA LYS A 162 -7.10 14.85 15.42
C LYS A 162 -7.42 16.32 15.68
N THR A 163 -6.65 17.22 15.05
CA THR A 163 -7.00 18.65 15.00
C THR A 163 -7.34 18.98 13.55
N CYS A 164 -8.61 18.88 13.19
CA CYS A 164 -9.08 19.21 11.85
C CYS A 164 -9.46 20.68 11.78
N ARG A 165 -9.06 21.40 10.73
CA ARG A 165 -9.38 22.83 10.56
C ARG A 165 -9.97 23.11 9.18
N PRO A 166 -10.90 24.06 9.02
CA PRO A 166 -11.27 24.58 7.70
C PRO A 166 -10.00 25.04 6.96
N GLY A 167 -9.80 24.61 5.71
CA GLY A 167 -8.61 24.95 4.92
C GLY A 167 -7.37 24.08 5.17
N SER A 168 -7.44 22.99 5.95
CA SER A 168 -6.28 22.09 6.20
C SER A 168 -5.65 21.48 4.93
N GLY A 169 -6.35 21.54 3.78
CA GLY A 169 -5.85 21.10 2.47
C GLY A 169 -5.30 22.22 1.59
N GLU A 170 -5.38 23.48 2.03
CA GLU A 170 -4.91 24.66 1.29
C GLU A 170 -3.67 25.22 1.99
N ASN A 171 -2.47 24.86 1.49
CA ASN A 171 -1.19 25.48 1.86
C ASN A 171 -0.90 25.63 3.37
N CYS A 172 -1.36 24.69 4.21
CA CYS A 172 -0.80 24.59 5.55
C CYS A 172 0.60 23.98 5.44
N ASP A 173 1.62 24.84 5.43
CA ASP A 173 3.00 24.45 5.72
C ASP A 173 2.98 23.62 7.03
N PRO A 174 3.37 22.34 7.01
CA PRO A 174 3.35 21.46 8.19
C PRO A 174 4.22 21.97 9.34
N CYS A 175 5.06 22.98 9.11
CA CYS A 175 5.95 23.58 10.10
C CYS A 175 5.34 24.77 10.87
N ASN A 176 4.14 25.25 10.55
CA ASN A 176 3.56 26.43 11.22
C ASN A 176 2.25 26.10 11.98
N PRO A 177 2.13 26.45 13.27
CA PRO A 177 0.89 26.27 14.01
C PRO A 177 -0.15 27.27 13.50
N CYS A 178 -1.13 26.81 12.73
CA CYS A 178 -2.28 27.66 12.41
C CYS A 178 -3.15 27.84 13.67
N ASP A 179 -3.85 28.96 13.81
CA ASP A 179 -4.77 29.18 14.91
C ASP A 179 -6.12 28.50 14.61
N GLY A 180 -6.62 27.70 15.55
CA GLY A 180 -7.75 26.80 15.34
C GLY A 180 -9.13 27.45 15.45
N VAL A 181 -10.15 26.70 15.02
CA VAL A 181 -11.55 26.89 15.45
C VAL A 181 -12.14 25.52 15.79
N TYR A 182 -12.89 25.50 16.89
CA TYR A 182 -13.47 24.39 17.66
C TYR A 182 -14.37 23.42 16.88
#